data_AF-G8CMB6-F1
#
_entry.id   AF-G8CMB6-F1
#
_cell.length_a   1.000
_cell.length_b   1.000
_cell.length_c   1.000
_cell.angle_alpha   90.00
_cell.angle_beta   90.00
_cell.angle_gamma   90.00
#
_symmetry.space_group_name_H-M   'P 1'
#
loop_
_entity.id
_entity.type
_entity.pdbx_description
1 polymer ?
#
loop_
_entity_poly.entity_id
_entity_poly.type
_entity_poly.pdbx_seq_one_letter_code
_entity_poly.pdbx_strand_id
1 'polypeptide(L)' 'WALDICELRKPWIKSLYKTDKLEPLGEAREILKFARAQARKQAANLEHPLICIDVIEEGIVSGPRAGLWKEANA' A
#
# COMPACT_ATOMS: atom_id res chain seq x y z
N TRP A 1 5.52 15.95 21.97
CA TRP A 1 4.98 15.24 20.79
C TRP A 1 3.50 14.91 20.93
N ALA A 2 3.07 14.09 21.90
CA ALA A 2 1.63 13.80 22.11
C ALA A 2 0.84 15.03 22.64
N LEU A 3 1.39 15.76 23.61
CA LEU A 3 0.79 17.00 24.11
C LEU A 3 0.63 18.05 22.99
N ASP A 4 1.63 18.20 22.12
CA ASP A 4 1.54 19.12 20.97
C ASP A 4 0.40 18.77 20.00
N ILE A 5 0.11 17.47 19.82
CA ILE A 5 -1.04 17.02 19.00
C ILE A 5 -2.35 17.32 19.74
N CYS A 6 -2.41 17.04 21.04
CA CYS A 6 -3.57 17.30 21.89
C CYS A 6 -3.95 18.79 21.92
N GLU A 7 -2.93 19.65 22.00
CA GLU A 7 -3.08 21.11 22.05
C GLU A 7 -3.11 21.75 20.65
N LEU A 8 -3.27 20.95 19.59
CA LEU A 8 -3.38 21.41 18.19
C LEU A 8 -2.18 22.20 17.66
N ARG A 9 -1.03 22.12 18.35
CA ARG A 9 0.26 22.68 17.89
C ARG A 9 0.88 21.83 16.78
N LYS A 10 0.48 20.57 16.66
CA LYS A 10 0.88 19.64 15.60
C LYS A 10 -0.33 18.87 15.05
N PRO A 11 -0.31 18.51 13.75
CA PRO A 11 -1.42 17.77 13.16
C PRO A 11 -1.48 16.32 13.67
N TRP A 12 -2.69 15.82 13.90
CA TRP A 12 -2.93 14.40 14.08
C TRP A 12 -3.10 13.72 12.72
N ILE A 13 -2.02 13.12 12.22
CA ILE A 13 -2.02 12.46 10.91
C ILE A 13 -2.48 11.01 11.03
N LYS A 14 -3.47 10.62 10.22
CA LYS A 14 -3.91 9.22 10.06
C LYS A 14 -3.23 8.62 8.83
N SER A 15 -2.05 8.00 9.02
CA SER A 15 -1.22 7.49 7.92
C SER A 15 -1.93 6.54 6.97
N LEU A 16 -2.91 5.76 7.47
CA LEU A 16 -3.69 4.82 6.66
C LEU A 16 -4.42 5.49 5.48
N TYR A 17 -4.83 6.76 5.63
CA TYR A 17 -5.59 7.51 4.62
C TYR A 17 -4.73 8.52 3.85
N LYS A 18 -3.41 8.50 4.06
CA LYS A 18 -2.50 9.50 3.53
C LYS A 18 -2.04 9.10 2.12
N THR A 19 -2.29 9.96 1.13
CA THR A 19 -2.01 9.70 -0.29
C THR A 19 -0.98 10.64 -0.93
N ASP A 20 -0.39 11.56 -0.15
CA ASP A 20 0.59 12.55 -0.63
C ASP A 20 1.89 11.94 -1.17
N LYS A 21 2.17 10.68 -0.85
CA LYS A 21 3.34 9.91 -1.30
C LYS A 21 3.01 8.82 -2.31
N LEU A 22 1.75 8.74 -2.75
CA LEU A 22 1.35 7.77 -3.76
C LEU A 22 1.43 8.41 -5.13
N GLU A 23 2.02 7.67 -6.07
CA GLU A 23 1.99 8.06 -7.47
C GLU A 23 0.55 8.10 -8.01
N PRO A 24 0.29 8.84 -9.11
CA PRO A 24 -0.98 8.77 -9.80
C PRO A 24 -1.36 7.32 -10.12
N LEU A 25 -2.66 7.00 -10.07
CA LEU A 25 -3.15 5.62 -10.18
C LEU A 25 -2.60 4.85 -11.39
N GLY A 26 -2.44 5.52 -12.53
CA GLY A 26 -1.86 4.90 -13.73
C GLY A 26 -0.40 4.50 -13.56
N GLU A 27 0.41 5.38 -12.95
CA GLU A 27 1.83 5.14 -12.69
C GLU A 27 2.03 4.08 -11.60
N ALA A 28 1.25 4.14 -10.53
CA ALA A 28 1.26 3.12 -9.49
C ALA A 28 0.98 1.72 -10.05
N ARG A 29 0.02 1.58 -10.99
CA ARG A 29 -0.28 0.31 -11.65
C ARG A 29 0.89 -0.22 -12.50
N GLU A 30 1.56 0.64 -13.25
CA GLU A 30 2.71 0.21 -14.05
C GLU A 30 3.90 -0.20 -13.16
N ILE A 31 4.13 0.50 -12.05
CA ILE A 31 5.14 0.11 -11.05
C ILE A 31 4.82 -1.28 -10.46
N LEU A 32 3.57 -1.52 -10.05
CA LEU A 32 3.16 -2.81 -9.47
C LEU A 32 3.20 -3.96 -10.47
N LYS A 33 2.85 -3.69 -11.73
CA LYS A 33 2.99 -4.64 -12.85
C LYS A 33 4.45 -5.00 -13.10
N PHE A 34 5.35 -4.02 -13.09
CA PHE A 34 6.79 -4.27 -13.18
C PHE A 34 7.28 -5.12 -11.99
N ALA A 35 6.88 -4.78 -10.77
CA ALA A 35 7.23 -5.52 -9.57
C ALA A 35 6.77 -6.99 -9.64
N ARG A 36 5.56 -7.27 -10.14
CA ARG A 36 5.07 -8.65 -10.37
C ARG A 36 5.94 -9.41 -11.36
N ALA A 37 6.31 -8.79 -12.47
CA ALA A 37 7.19 -9.42 -13.46
C ALA A 37 8.56 -9.75 -12.85
N GLN A 38 9.11 -8.85 -12.04
CA GLN A 38 10.38 -9.04 -11.36
C GLN A 38 10.31 -10.14 -10.30
N ALA A 39 9.26 -10.15 -9.47
CA ALA A 39 9.03 -11.17 -8.44
C ALA A 39 8.96 -12.58 -9.04
N ARG A 40 8.20 -12.75 -10.14
CA ARG A 40 8.12 -14.02 -10.88
C ARG A 40 9.47 -14.46 -11.42
N LYS A 41 10.31 -13.52 -11.87
CA LYS A 41 11.64 -13.84 -12.41
C LYS A 41 12.63 -14.25 -11.31
N GLN A 42 12.61 -13.58 -10.17
CA GLN A 42 13.61 -13.76 -9.11
C GLN A 42 13.28 -14.90 -8.16
N ALA A 43 11.99 -15.17 -7.94
CA ALA A 43 11.52 -16.16 -6.97
C ALA A 43 10.29 -16.89 -7.49
N ALA A 44 10.43 -17.56 -8.64
CA ALA A 44 9.33 -18.25 -9.33
C ALA A 44 8.60 -19.30 -8.47
N ASN A 45 9.27 -19.84 -7.45
CA ASN A 45 8.76 -20.84 -6.53
C ASN A 45 8.07 -20.25 -5.28
N LEU A 46 8.03 -18.93 -5.12
CA LEU A 46 7.42 -18.27 -3.97
C LEU A 46 6.20 -17.45 -4.41
N GLU A 47 5.07 -17.72 -3.79
CA GLU A 47 3.80 -17.03 -4.08
C GLU A 47 3.62 -15.75 -3.25
N HIS A 48 4.18 -15.72 -2.03
CA HIS A 48 4.00 -14.62 -1.10
C HIS A 48 4.38 -13.23 -1.66
N PRO A 49 5.41 -13.05 -2.53
CA PRO A 49 5.69 -11.73 -3.09
C PRO A 49 4.58 -11.23 -4.01
N LEU A 50 3.94 -12.12 -4.77
CA LEU A 50 2.83 -11.77 -5.65
C LEU A 50 1.59 -11.40 -4.84
N ILE A 51 1.29 -12.20 -3.81
CA ILE A 51 0.19 -11.93 -2.89
C ILE A 51 0.37 -10.57 -2.21
N CYS A 52 1.57 -10.26 -1.71
CA CYS A 52 1.87 -8.95 -1.12
C CYS A 52 1.64 -7.80 -2.12
N ILE A 53 2.06 -7.96 -3.38
CA ILE A 53 1.85 -6.93 -4.40
C ILE A 53 0.34 -6.75 -4.68
N ASP A 54 -0.42 -7.84 -4.75
CA ASP A 54 -1.87 -7.78 -5.00
C ASP A 54 -2.64 -7.11 -3.85
N VAL A 55 -2.19 -7.30 -2.61
CA VAL A 55 -2.70 -6.60 -1.41
C VAL A 55 -2.42 -5.10 -1.48
N ILE A 56 -1.20 -4.71 -1.84
CA ILE A 56 -0.81 -3.30 -2.01
C ILE A 56 -1.64 -2.64 -3.11
N GLU A 57 -1.80 -3.32 -4.25
CA GLU A 57 -2.60 -2.81 -5.38
C GLU A 57 -4.05 -2.57 -4.97
N GLU A 58 -4.65 -3.48 -4.20
CA GLU A 58 -6.02 -3.32 -3.69
C GLU A 58 -6.15 -2.10 -2.78
N GLY A 59 -5.20 -1.89 -1.88
CA GLY A 59 -5.20 -0.74 -0.97
C GLY A 59 -5.13 0.60 -1.72
N ILE A 60 -4.43 0.63 -2.86
CA ILE A 60 -4.31 1.82 -3.70
C ILE A 60 -5.56 2.02 -4.58
N VAL A 61 -6.08 0.95 -5.20
CA VAL A 61 -7.19 1.01 -6.15
C VAL A 61 -8.54 1.17 -5.46
N SER A 62 -8.79 0.36 -4.44
CA SER A 62 -10.10 0.23 -3.76
C SER A 62 -10.13 0.93 -2.39
N GLY A 63 -9.02 1.56 -2.01
CA GLY A 63 -8.85 2.27 -0.76
C GLY A 63 -8.29 1.41 0.38
N PRO A 64 -7.79 2.06 1.44
CA PRO A 64 -6.92 1.41 2.41
C PRO A 64 -7.60 0.30 3.23
N ARG A 65 -8.90 0.44 3.50
CA ARG A 65 -9.66 -0.59 4.23
C ARG A 65 -9.83 -1.87 3.40
N ALA A 66 -9.99 -1.75 2.07
CA ALA A 66 -10.07 -2.89 1.18
C ALA A 66 -8.72 -3.64 1.14
N GLY A 67 -7.60 -2.89 1.09
CA GLY A 67 -6.25 -3.46 1.23
C GLY A 67 -6.07 -4.26 2.52
N LEU A 68 -6.46 -3.70 3.67
CA LEU A 68 -6.39 -4.41 4.97
C LEU A 68 -7.25 -5.69 5.00
N TRP A 69 -8.45 -5.64 4.39
CA TRP A 69 -9.28 -6.84 4.29
C TRP A 69 -8.67 -7.90 3.38
N LYS A 70 -8.04 -7.50 2.27
CA LYS A 70 -7.34 -8.43 1.39
C LYS A 70 -6.14 -9.05 2.09
N GLU A 71 -5.35 -8.25 2.81
CA GLU A 71 -4.23 -8.71 3.64
C GLU A 71 -4.67 -9.75 4.67
N ALA A 72 -5.77 -9.49 5.39
CA ALA A 72 -6.26 -10.39 6.43
C ALA A 72 -6.78 -11.73 5.90
N ASN A 73 -7.12 -11.82 4.61
CA ASN A 73 -7.66 -13.01 3.96
C ASN A 73 -6.68 -13.63 2.93
N ALA A 74 -5.44 -13.13 2.88
CA ALA A 74 -4.42 -13.52 1.92
C ALA A 74 -3.72 -14.84 2.29
#